data_AF-A0A1M6KS81-F1
#
_entry.id   AF-A0A1M6KS81-F1
#
_cell.length_a   1.000
_cell.length_b   1.000
_cell.length_c   1.000
_cell.angle_alpha   90.00
_cell.angle_beta   90.00
_cell.angle_gamma   90.00
#
_symmetry.space_group_name_H-M   'P 1'
#
loop_
_entity.id
_entity.type
_entity.pdbx_description
1 polymer ?
#
loop_
_entity_poly.entity_id
_entity_poly.type
_entity_poly.pdbx_seq_one_letter_code
_entity_poly.pdbx_strand_id
1 'polypeptide(L)'
;MHSLKQQITLLVVGAIIIMTAGFMLAVFFQTRATALMAAETKAMSDLATVEALINLQYPGPWRVKDGVLYKSEVKINDNFAIVDYVEKLTGDSCTIFLNDVRVTTTVRDDQGNRAVGTRASREVVQKVLGAKQEYVGEAYVVGGKYQTAYKPITDESGEVIGMLYVGAPRTFYDTILYGSLKVMGLVAVVLTLVIGLGAWVFTQRTIIDPLQEIIAGTRQVALGSPGQPVAVHSNNEIGELARAFNQMVEGMQALANELGKVAGFAQNNGQLPLAKTVASQVNQQDVFGN
;
A
#
# COMPACT_ATOMS: atom_id res chain seq x y z
N MET A 1 -25.00 -15.62 -19.51
CA MET A 1 -25.48 -14.70 -18.45
C MET A 1 -24.80 -15.11 -17.17
N HIS A 2 -24.03 -14.23 -16.54
CA HIS A 2 -23.43 -14.54 -15.24
C HIS A 2 -24.52 -14.70 -14.18
N SER A 3 -24.39 -15.70 -13.31
CA SER A 3 -25.33 -15.85 -12.20
C SER A 3 -25.18 -14.67 -11.23
N LEU A 4 -26.26 -14.28 -10.55
CA LEU A 4 -26.24 -13.20 -9.55
C LEU A 4 -25.12 -13.39 -8.51
N LYS A 5 -24.84 -14.65 -8.14
CA LYS A 5 -23.70 -15.05 -7.31
C LYS A 5 -22.36 -14.55 -7.87
N GLN A 6 -22.10 -14.79 -9.15
CA GLN A 6 -20.85 -14.38 -9.78
C GLN A 6 -20.74 -12.85 -9.84
N GLN A 7 -21.83 -12.14 -10.12
CA GLN A 7 -21.84 -10.67 -10.17
C GLN A 7 -21.50 -10.05 -8.81
N ILE A 8 -22.13 -10.51 -7.72
CA ILE A 8 -21.89 -10.00 -6.37
C ILE A 8 -20.45 -10.33 -5.94
N THR A 9 -19.99 -11.56 -6.18
CA THR A 9 -18.63 -11.98 -5.81
C THR A 9 -17.57 -11.17 -6.55
N LEU A 10 -17.75 -10.94 -7.85
CA LEU A 10 -16.82 -10.13 -8.66
C LEU A 10 -16.77 -8.68 -8.17
N LEU A 11 -17.91 -8.10 -7.80
CA LEU A 11 -17.96 -6.75 -7.25
C LEU A 11 -17.19 -6.64 -5.94
N VAL A 12 -17.40 -7.57 -5.00
CA VAL A 12 -16.75 -7.56 -3.69
C VAL A 12 -15.24 -7.78 -3.82
N VAL A 13 -14.82 -8.81 -4.57
CA VAL A 13 -13.40 -9.10 -4.79
C VAL A 13 -12.73 -7.95 -5.55
N GLY A 14 -13.40 -7.39 -6.55
CA GLY A 14 -12.91 -6.22 -7.29
C GLY A 14 -12.69 -5.01 -6.38
N ALA A 15 -13.64 -4.71 -5.49
CA ALA A 15 -13.52 -3.63 -4.52
C ALA A 15 -12.33 -3.84 -3.57
N ILE A 16 -12.14 -5.07 -3.06
CA ILE A 16 -11.02 -5.42 -2.19
C ILE A 16 -9.68 -5.23 -2.92
N ILE A 17 -9.58 -5.64 -4.18
CA ILE A 17 -8.36 -5.48 -4.99
C ILE A 17 -8.04 -4.00 -5.20
N ILE A 18 -9.04 -3.19 -5.55
CA ILE A 18 -8.88 -1.74 -5.76
C ILE A 18 -8.44 -1.06 -4.45
N MET A 19 -9.06 -1.39 -3.32
CA MET A 19 -8.66 -0.87 -2.02
C MET A 19 -7.24 -1.28 -1.65
N THR A 20 -6.87 -2.54 -1.87
CA THR A 20 -5.52 -3.05 -1.58
C THR A 20 -4.48 -2.34 -2.44
N ALA A 21 -4.76 -2.14 -3.73
CA ALA A 21 -3.89 -1.41 -4.65
C ALA A 21 -3.73 0.06 -4.25
N GLY A 22 -4.84 0.73 -3.89
CA GLY A 22 -4.81 2.11 -3.41
C GLY A 22 -4.03 2.27 -2.10
N PHE A 23 -4.21 1.34 -1.16
CA PHE A 23 -3.45 1.32 0.08
C PHE A 23 -1.95 1.11 -0.17
N MET A 24 -1.59 0.14 -1.02
CA MET A 24 -0.20 -0.10 -1.41
C MET A 24 0.43 1.13 -2.08
N LEU A 25 -0.32 1.83 -2.93
CA LEU A 25 0.16 3.05 -3.57
C LEU A 25 0.40 4.18 -2.55
N ALA A 26 -0.53 4.39 -1.62
CA ALA A 26 -0.38 5.39 -0.56
C ALA A 26 0.84 5.10 0.32
N VAL A 27 1.01 3.84 0.73
CA VAL A 27 2.16 3.39 1.52
C VAL A 27 3.46 3.52 0.75
N PHE A 28 3.46 3.25 -0.57
CA PHE A 28 4.63 3.46 -1.42
C PHE A 28 5.07 4.92 -1.44
N PHE A 29 4.13 5.86 -1.65
CA PHE A 29 4.44 7.30 -1.61
C PHE A 29 4.95 7.74 -0.24
N GLN A 30 4.31 7.28 0.84
CA GLN A 30 4.71 7.62 2.21
C GLN A 30 6.12 7.09 2.52
N THR A 31 6.37 5.81 2.27
CA THR A 31 7.67 5.17 2.55
C THR A 31 8.78 5.82 1.75
N ARG A 32 8.52 6.16 0.48
CA ARG A 32 9.46 6.90 -0.37
C ARG A 32 9.82 8.25 0.26
N ALA A 33 8.84 9.02 0.70
CA ALA A 33 9.07 10.31 1.34
C ALA A 33 9.89 10.17 2.64
N THR A 34 9.52 9.21 3.50
CA THR A 34 10.25 8.94 4.75
C THR A 34 11.68 8.46 4.50
N ALA A 35 11.90 7.61 3.50
CA ALA A 35 13.24 7.10 3.17
C ALA A 35 14.17 8.22 2.68
N LEU A 36 13.66 9.16 1.87
CA LEU A 36 14.43 10.33 1.43
C LEU A 36 14.78 11.24 2.62
N MET A 37 13.80 11.58 3.46
CA MET A 37 14.03 12.40 4.65
C MET A 37 15.03 11.76 5.62
N ALA A 38 14.96 10.43 5.81
CA ALA A 38 15.89 9.70 6.65
C ALA A 38 17.31 9.73 6.09
N ALA A 39 17.48 9.57 4.77
CA ALA A 39 18.77 9.64 4.10
C ALA A 39 19.38 11.06 4.19
N GLU A 40 18.57 12.12 4.03
CA GLU A 40 19.00 13.52 4.20
C GLU A 40 19.44 13.80 5.64
N THR A 41 18.61 13.41 6.60
CA THR A 41 18.90 13.61 8.03
C THR A 41 20.16 12.86 8.44
N LYS A 42 20.35 11.63 7.96
CA LYS A 42 21.58 10.86 8.18
C LYS A 42 22.78 11.59 7.62
N ALA A 43 22.74 12.00 6.34
CA ALA A 43 23.86 12.70 5.72
C ALA A 43 24.24 13.99 6.47
N MET A 44 23.26 14.76 6.93
CA MET A 44 23.50 15.95 7.75
C MET A 44 24.11 15.62 9.13
N SER A 45 23.55 14.63 9.83
CA SER A 45 24.03 14.21 11.15
C SER A 45 25.46 13.67 11.06
N ASP A 46 25.75 12.87 10.05
CA ASP A 46 27.06 12.31 9.82
C ASP A 46 28.04 13.41 9.42
N LEU A 47 27.65 14.37 8.57
CA LEU A 47 28.47 15.54 8.25
C LEU A 47 28.89 16.34 9.50
N ALA A 48 27.94 16.61 10.40
CA ALA A 48 28.22 17.28 11.67
C ALA A 48 29.17 16.44 12.55
N THR A 49 29.00 15.12 12.54
CA THR A 49 29.89 14.19 13.24
C THR A 49 31.30 14.22 12.67
N VAL A 50 31.46 14.22 11.34
CA VAL A 50 32.77 14.33 10.68
C VAL A 50 33.46 15.64 11.04
N GLU A 51 32.74 16.76 11.01
CA GLU A 51 33.29 18.06 11.40
C GLU A 51 33.76 18.07 12.85
N ALA A 52 32.97 17.53 13.77
CA ALA A 52 33.34 17.40 15.17
C ALA A 52 34.58 16.51 15.35
N LEU A 53 34.65 15.37 14.65
CA LEU A 53 35.81 14.47 14.67
C LEU A 53 37.07 15.14 14.11
N ILE A 54 36.96 15.89 13.02
CA ILE A 54 38.09 16.63 12.45
C ILE A 54 38.59 17.69 13.45
N ASN A 55 37.69 18.44 14.07
CA ASN A 55 38.06 19.48 15.04
C ASN A 55 38.67 18.90 16.33
N LEU A 56 38.23 17.70 16.74
CA LEU A 56 38.79 16.98 17.88
C LEU A 56 40.18 16.41 17.58
N GLN A 57 40.34 15.78 16.42
CA GLN A 57 41.59 15.11 16.01
C GLN A 57 42.66 16.12 15.60
N TYR A 58 42.26 17.22 14.96
CA TYR A 58 43.15 18.26 14.44
C TYR A 58 42.71 19.64 14.93
N PRO A 59 42.98 19.99 16.21
CA PRO A 59 42.63 21.29 16.75
C PRO A 59 43.37 22.42 16.03
N GLY A 60 42.64 23.48 15.69
CA GLY A 60 43.20 24.68 15.05
C GLY A 60 42.45 25.11 13.79
N PRO A 61 42.91 26.17 13.12
CA PRO A 61 42.24 26.74 11.97
C PRO A 61 42.46 25.91 10.70
N TRP A 62 41.57 26.07 9.73
CA TRP A 62 41.85 25.69 8.35
C TRP A 62 42.71 26.75 7.69
N ARG A 63 43.69 26.33 6.88
CA ARG A 63 44.55 27.23 6.12
C ARG A 63 44.96 26.61 4.80
N VAL A 64 45.18 27.43 3.79
CA VAL A 64 45.75 27.01 2.52
C VAL A 64 47.16 27.57 2.41
N LYS A 65 48.13 26.72 2.08
CA LYS A 65 49.51 27.12 1.83
C LYS A 65 50.02 26.42 0.57
N ASP A 66 50.48 27.18 -0.40
CA ASP A 66 51.02 26.68 -1.67
C ASP A 66 50.07 25.72 -2.41
N GLY A 67 48.76 26.00 -2.37
CA GLY A 67 47.73 25.16 -3.00
C GLY A 67 47.44 23.85 -2.25
N VAL A 68 47.93 23.69 -1.02
CA VAL A 68 47.68 22.54 -0.16
C VAL A 68 46.83 22.95 1.03
N LEU A 69 45.81 22.14 1.33
CA LEU A 69 44.92 22.34 2.46
C LEU A 69 45.52 21.77 3.74
N TYR A 70 45.51 22.57 4.80
CA TYR A 70 45.96 22.19 6.13
C TYR A 70 44.85 22.45 7.16
N LYS A 71 44.82 21.59 8.18
CA LYS A 71 44.10 21.82 9.43
C LYS A 71 45.14 21.92 10.53
N SER A 72 45.33 23.11 11.07
CA SER A 72 46.50 23.42 11.90
C SER A 72 47.80 23.12 11.13
N GLU A 73 48.71 22.33 11.69
CA GLU A 73 49.96 21.89 11.04
C GLU A 73 49.79 20.62 10.19
N VAL A 74 48.59 20.00 10.17
CA VAL A 74 48.36 18.72 9.51
C VAL A 74 47.96 18.93 8.05
N LYS A 75 48.73 18.35 7.13
CA LYS A 75 48.38 18.28 5.70
C LYS A 75 47.14 17.40 5.51
N ILE A 76 46.14 17.92 4.80
CA ILE A 76 44.87 17.23 4.52
C ILE A 76 44.85 16.60 3.13
N ASN A 77 45.53 17.19 2.14
CA ASN A 77 45.70 16.58 0.83
C ASN A 77 46.34 15.18 0.98
N ASP A 78 45.71 14.18 0.38
CA ASP A 78 46.12 12.76 0.41
C ASP A 78 46.15 12.13 1.82
N ASN A 79 45.62 12.83 2.84
CA ASN A 79 45.46 12.27 4.18
C ASN A 79 44.13 11.54 4.27
N PHE A 80 44.17 10.22 4.10
CA PHE A 80 42.97 9.38 4.06
C PHE A 80 42.50 8.90 5.44
N ALA A 81 43.30 9.09 6.50
CA ALA A 81 43.04 8.47 7.80
C ALA A 81 41.67 8.85 8.38
N ILE A 82 41.32 10.13 8.32
CA ILE A 82 40.04 10.61 8.89
C ILE A 82 38.85 10.21 8.03
N VAL A 83 38.95 10.31 6.70
CA VAL A 83 37.84 9.97 5.79
C VAL A 83 37.56 8.47 5.80
N ASP A 84 38.60 7.64 5.90
CA ASP A 84 38.46 6.17 6.02
C ASP A 84 37.90 5.76 7.38
N TYR A 85 38.26 6.47 8.46
CA TYR A 85 37.70 6.25 9.78
C TYR A 85 36.19 6.54 9.80
N VAL A 86 35.79 7.65 9.17
CA VAL A 86 34.38 8.02 9.01
C VAL A 86 33.63 6.96 8.22
N GLU A 87 34.15 6.55 7.05
CA GLU A 87 33.50 5.52 6.22
C GLU A 87 33.30 4.21 6.98
N LYS A 88 34.28 3.80 7.81
CA LYS A 88 34.14 2.62 8.67
C LYS A 88 33.09 2.79 9.77
N LEU A 89 32.94 4.00 10.32
CA LEU A 89 32.04 4.28 11.43
C LEU A 89 30.58 4.43 10.97
N THR A 90 30.37 5.14 9.86
CA THR A 90 29.03 5.55 9.40
C THR A 90 28.51 4.76 8.20
N GLY A 91 29.41 4.09 7.48
CA GLY A 91 29.12 3.48 6.18
C GLY A 91 28.95 4.49 5.03
N ASP A 92 29.13 5.79 5.30
CA ASP A 92 28.98 6.84 4.30
C ASP A 92 30.32 7.19 3.65
N SER A 93 30.25 7.59 2.40
CA SER A 93 31.40 8.16 1.71
C SER A 93 31.74 9.53 2.31
N CYS A 94 33.03 9.82 2.47
CA CYS A 94 33.50 11.07 3.07
C CYS A 94 34.52 11.74 2.16
N THR A 95 34.50 13.07 2.06
CA THR A 95 35.44 13.83 1.22
C THR A 95 35.70 15.22 1.77
N ILE A 96 36.94 15.68 1.64
CA ILE A 96 37.31 17.09 1.87
C ILE A 96 37.78 17.66 0.55
N PHE A 97 37.26 18.83 0.22
CA PHE A 97 37.60 19.58 -0.99
C PHE A 97 38.43 20.82 -0.64
N LEU A 98 39.41 21.14 -1.49
CA LEU A 98 40.01 22.46 -1.59
C LEU A 98 39.34 23.17 -2.77
N ASN A 99 38.67 24.29 -2.51
CA ASN A 99 37.68 24.86 -3.42
C ASN A 99 36.69 23.77 -3.87
N ASP A 100 36.64 23.48 -5.17
CA ASP A 100 35.78 22.49 -5.78
C ASP A 100 36.48 21.16 -6.11
N VAL A 101 37.76 21.00 -5.76
CA VAL A 101 38.59 19.82 -6.09
C VAL A 101 38.76 18.90 -4.88
N ARG A 102 38.51 17.60 -5.07
CA ARG A 102 38.72 16.57 -4.02
C ARG A 102 40.19 16.48 -3.66
N VAL A 103 40.54 16.73 -2.39
CA VAL A 103 41.92 16.58 -1.89
C VAL A 103 42.11 15.34 -1.01
N THR A 104 41.04 14.85 -0.38
CA THR A 104 41.01 13.53 0.27
C THR A 104 39.59 12.98 0.21
N THR A 105 39.42 11.70 -0.13
CA THR A 105 38.10 11.11 -0.41
C THR A 105 38.10 9.60 -0.22
N THR A 106 36.98 9.03 0.23
CA THR A 106 36.74 7.58 0.14
C THR A 106 36.04 7.15 -1.14
N VAL A 107 35.51 8.09 -1.91
CA VAL A 107 34.88 7.82 -3.21
C VAL A 107 35.93 7.27 -4.17
N ARG A 108 35.55 6.21 -4.88
CA ARG A 108 36.40 5.53 -5.86
C ARG A 108 35.82 5.65 -7.26
N ASP A 109 36.71 5.68 -8.25
CA ASP A 109 36.34 5.59 -9.66
C ASP A 109 36.05 4.14 -10.08
N ASP A 110 35.67 3.96 -11.35
CA ASP A 110 35.35 2.65 -11.94
C ASP A 110 36.55 1.69 -11.96
N GLN A 111 37.78 2.20 -11.77
CA GLN A 111 39.01 1.41 -11.67
C GLN A 111 39.36 1.07 -10.21
N GLY A 112 38.58 1.53 -9.24
CA GLY A 112 38.78 1.32 -7.80
C GLY A 112 39.77 2.31 -7.16
N ASN A 113 40.30 3.27 -7.92
CA ASN A 113 41.20 4.29 -7.40
C ASN A 113 40.40 5.39 -6.70
N ARG A 114 40.98 6.05 -5.68
CA ARG A 114 40.31 7.19 -5.05
C ARG A 114 40.15 8.32 -6.06
N ALA A 115 38.97 8.91 -6.12
CA ALA A 115 38.63 9.96 -7.06
C ALA A 115 39.22 11.35 -6.69
N VAL A 116 40.44 11.38 -6.15
CA VAL A 116 41.19 12.61 -5.83
C VAL A 116 41.41 13.40 -7.12
N GLY A 117 41.31 14.73 -7.04
CA GLY A 117 41.47 15.62 -8.20
C GLY A 117 40.20 15.81 -9.04
N THR A 118 39.15 15.01 -8.83
CA THR A 118 37.86 15.27 -9.49
C THR A 118 37.13 16.46 -8.85
N ARG A 119 36.25 17.11 -9.64
CA ARG A 119 35.52 18.31 -9.21
C ARG A 119 34.10 17.99 -8.76
N ALA A 120 33.59 18.78 -7.82
CA ALA A 120 32.17 18.77 -7.47
C ALA A 120 31.30 19.33 -8.61
N SER A 121 29.99 19.06 -8.56
CA SER A 121 29.06 19.59 -9.55
C SER A 121 28.93 21.11 -9.43
N ARG A 122 28.65 21.78 -10.55
CA ARG A 122 28.47 23.24 -10.58
C ARG A 122 27.38 23.72 -9.62
N GLU A 123 26.30 22.96 -9.47
CA GLU A 123 25.22 23.27 -8.54
C GLU A 123 25.71 23.32 -7.09
N VAL A 124 26.46 22.30 -6.66
CA VAL A 124 27.04 22.24 -5.31
C VAL A 124 28.02 23.38 -5.10
N VAL A 125 28.91 23.62 -6.08
CA VAL A 125 29.89 24.72 -6.01
C VAL A 125 29.20 26.07 -5.84
N GLN A 126 28.14 26.34 -6.60
CA GLN A 126 27.41 27.61 -6.50
C GLN A 126 26.74 27.79 -5.14
N LYS A 127 26.10 26.74 -4.60
CA LYS A 127 25.41 26.81 -3.31
C LYS A 127 26.39 26.87 -2.13
N VAL A 128 27.42 26.03 -2.14
CA VAL A 128 28.32 25.84 -1.00
C VAL A 128 29.46 26.84 -1.00
N LEU A 129 30.18 26.99 -2.11
CA LEU A 129 31.32 27.90 -2.20
C LEU A 129 30.86 29.32 -2.54
N GLY A 130 29.90 29.46 -3.46
CA GLY A 130 29.39 30.76 -3.91
C GLY A 130 28.47 31.44 -2.89
N ALA A 131 27.40 30.75 -2.48
CA ALA A 131 26.41 31.29 -1.53
C ALA A 131 26.78 31.07 -0.06
N LYS A 132 27.87 30.34 0.23
CA LYS A 132 28.34 30.01 1.59
C LYS A 132 27.28 29.26 2.43
N GLN A 133 26.49 28.40 1.78
CA GLN A 133 25.39 27.67 2.43
C GLN A 133 25.64 26.16 2.43
N GLU A 134 25.13 25.46 3.44
CA GLU A 134 25.07 24.01 3.40
C GLU A 134 24.16 23.55 2.26
N TYR A 135 24.52 22.45 1.62
CA TYR A 135 23.70 21.82 0.59
C TYR A 135 23.40 20.38 0.97
N VAL A 136 22.11 20.02 0.92
CA VAL A 136 21.63 18.66 1.15
C VAL A 136 20.77 18.27 -0.04
N GLY A 137 21.03 17.09 -0.61
CA GLY A 137 20.32 16.63 -1.79
C GLY A 137 20.94 15.43 -2.48
N GLU A 138 20.26 14.92 -3.49
CA GLU A 138 20.79 13.87 -4.37
C GLU A 138 21.88 14.47 -5.27
N ALA A 139 23.07 13.86 -5.27
CA ALA A 139 24.15 14.24 -6.19
C ALA A 139 24.75 13.00 -6.87
N TYR A 140 25.16 13.18 -8.12
CA TYR A 140 25.96 12.19 -8.83
C TYR A 140 27.43 12.36 -8.47
N VAL A 141 27.99 11.35 -7.82
CA VAL A 141 29.35 11.33 -7.31
C VAL A 141 30.03 10.10 -7.89
N VAL A 142 30.89 10.34 -8.89
CA VAL A 142 31.78 9.37 -9.55
C VAL A 142 31.20 7.95 -9.61
N GLY A 143 30.43 7.68 -10.67
CA GLY A 143 29.86 6.35 -10.93
C GLY A 143 28.56 6.03 -10.19
N GLY A 144 28.11 6.85 -9.23
CA GLY A 144 26.89 6.57 -8.46
C GLY A 144 26.07 7.80 -8.06
N LYS A 145 24.79 7.55 -7.77
CA LYS A 145 23.90 8.52 -7.10
C LYS A 145 24.00 8.34 -5.59
N TYR A 146 24.15 9.45 -4.88
CA TYR A 146 24.24 9.49 -3.43
C TYR A 146 23.24 10.49 -2.88
N GLN A 147 22.74 10.24 -1.67
CA GLN A 147 22.14 11.30 -0.86
C GLN A 147 23.27 11.99 -0.10
N THR A 148 23.42 13.29 -0.31
CA THR A 148 24.65 13.99 0.05
C THR A 148 24.38 15.21 0.91
N ALA A 149 25.34 15.53 1.77
CA ALA A 149 25.38 16.76 2.53
C ALA A 149 26.76 17.40 2.37
N TYR A 150 26.78 18.72 2.16
CA TYR A 150 27.98 19.52 2.00
C TYR A 150 27.96 20.72 2.91
N LYS A 151 29.11 21.06 3.50
CA LYS A 151 29.29 22.24 4.35
C LYS A 151 30.52 23.02 3.92
N PRO A 152 30.44 24.37 3.81
CA PRO A 152 31.61 25.18 3.50
C PRO A 152 32.66 25.09 4.62
N ILE A 153 33.92 24.99 4.23
CA ILE A 153 35.07 25.09 5.13
C ILE A 153 35.63 26.50 5.02
N THR A 154 35.73 27.20 6.14
CA THR A 154 36.28 28.55 6.21
C THR A 154 37.65 28.59 6.88
N ASP A 155 38.49 29.51 6.44
CA ASP A 155 39.73 29.86 7.12
C ASP A 155 39.49 30.81 8.33
N GLU A 156 40.55 31.29 8.97
CA GLU A 156 40.47 32.25 10.09
C GLU A 156 39.86 33.60 9.70
N SER A 157 39.92 33.98 8.43
CA SER A 157 39.37 35.24 7.92
C SER A 157 37.87 35.15 7.61
N GLY A 158 37.30 33.94 7.63
CA GLY A 158 35.92 33.68 7.22
C GLY A 158 35.75 33.52 5.70
N GLU A 159 36.85 33.37 4.97
CA GLU A 159 36.83 33.03 3.54
C GLU A 159 36.55 31.53 3.36
N VAL A 160 35.66 31.19 2.43
CA VAL A 160 35.37 29.78 2.11
C VAL A 160 36.48 29.26 1.21
N ILE A 161 37.31 28.37 1.74
CA ILE A 161 38.48 27.81 1.06
C ILE A 161 38.25 26.36 0.59
N GLY A 162 37.09 25.78 0.91
CA GLY A 162 36.77 24.41 0.55
C GLY A 162 35.41 23.98 1.07
N MET A 163 35.18 22.68 1.05
CA MET A 163 33.93 22.11 1.58
C MET A 163 34.14 20.68 2.07
N LEU A 164 33.37 20.32 3.09
CA LEU A 164 33.25 18.97 3.61
C LEU A 164 32.06 18.29 2.95
N TYR A 165 32.18 16.99 2.69
CA TYR A 165 31.16 16.17 2.06
C TYR A 165 30.97 14.85 2.79
N VAL A 166 29.71 14.48 2.96
CA VAL A 166 29.28 13.13 3.31
C VAL A 166 28.21 12.67 2.32
N GLY A 167 28.28 11.40 1.92
CA GLY A 167 27.32 10.81 0.99
C GLY A 167 26.89 9.41 1.43
N ALA A 168 25.61 9.27 1.76
CA ALA A 168 24.98 7.98 1.99
C ALA A 168 24.75 7.27 0.64
N PRO A 169 25.23 6.03 0.48
CA PRO A 169 25.06 5.29 -0.76
C PRO A 169 23.59 4.98 -1.01
N ARG A 170 23.19 4.92 -2.29
CA ARG A 170 21.82 4.56 -2.69
C ARG A 170 21.35 3.23 -2.09
N THR A 171 22.27 2.31 -1.81
CA THR A 171 21.96 1.03 -1.14
C THR A 171 21.28 1.22 0.21
N PHE A 172 21.58 2.29 0.96
CA PHE A 172 20.88 2.62 2.21
C PHE A 172 19.40 2.92 1.97
N TYR A 173 19.13 3.79 1.00
CA TYR A 173 17.77 4.12 0.56
C TYR A 173 17.03 2.90 0.00
N ASP A 174 17.68 2.12 -0.86
CA ASP A 174 17.11 0.92 -1.48
C ASP A 174 16.78 -0.15 -0.43
N THR A 175 17.62 -0.31 0.61
CA THR A 175 17.36 -1.27 1.68
C THR A 175 16.13 -0.89 2.49
N ILE A 176 15.98 0.40 2.85
CA ILE A 176 14.79 0.90 3.55
C ILE A 176 13.55 0.73 2.67
N LEU A 177 13.64 1.12 1.39
CA LEU A 177 12.50 1.09 0.48
C LEU A 177 12.06 -0.34 0.17
N TYR A 178 12.94 -1.18 -0.39
CA TYR A 178 12.60 -2.55 -0.78
C TYR A 178 12.34 -3.46 0.43
N GLY A 179 13.06 -3.26 1.54
CA GLY A 179 12.82 -3.99 2.78
C GLY A 179 11.41 -3.74 3.30
N SER A 180 11.02 -2.46 3.41
CA SER A 180 9.68 -2.06 3.86
C SER A 180 8.60 -2.56 2.89
N LEU A 181 8.78 -2.37 1.58
CA LEU A 181 7.81 -2.80 0.58
C LEU A 181 7.58 -4.32 0.56
N LYS A 182 8.63 -5.13 0.78
CA LYS A 182 8.49 -6.59 0.88
C LYS A 182 7.64 -7.02 2.06
N VAL A 183 7.93 -6.49 3.25
CA VAL A 183 7.18 -6.82 4.48
C VAL A 183 5.73 -6.33 4.37
N MET A 184 5.53 -5.10 3.90
CA MET A 184 4.19 -4.53 3.71
C MET A 184 3.40 -5.27 2.64
N GLY A 185 4.03 -5.65 1.53
CA GLY A 185 3.41 -6.44 0.48
C GLY A 185 2.96 -7.81 0.97
N LEU A 186 3.78 -8.50 1.77
CA LEU A 186 3.40 -9.76 2.41
C LEU A 186 2.17 -9.57 3.32
N VAL A 187 2.19 -8.56 4.19
CA VAL A 187 1.08 -8.25 5.10
C VAL A 187 -0.19 -7.91 4.31
N ALA A 188 -0.08 -7.11 3.25
CA ALA A 188 -1.20 -6.75 2.39
C ALA A 188 -1.82 -7.99 1.75
N VAL A 189 -1.01 -8.90 1.18
CA VAL A 189 -1.49 -10.14 0.59
C VAL A 189 -2.22 -11.01 1.62
N VAL A 190 -1.65 -11.19 2.81
CA VAL A 190 -2.27 -11.98 3.89
C VAL A 190 -3.62 -11.36 4.29
N LEU A 191 -3.68 -10.05 4.50
CA LEU A 191 -4.92 -9.36 4.85
C LEU A 191 -5.96 -9.45 3.73
N THR A 192 -5.57 -9.27 2.48
CA THR A 192 -6.46 -9.43 1.32
C THR A 192 -7.03 -10.84 1.24
N LEU A 193 -6.23 -11.87 1.51
CA LEU A 193 -6.71 -13.26 1.52
C LEU A 193 -7.68 -13.51 2.68
N VAL A 194 -7.38 -13.03 3.88
CA VAL A 194 -8.25 -13.19 5.06
C VAL A 194 -9.57 -12.46 4.87
N ILE A 195 -9.53 -11.20 4.43
CA ILE A 195 -10.73 -10.39 4.17
C ILE A 195 -11.52 -10.98 3.00
N GLY A 196 -10.84 -11.41 1.93
CA GLY A 196 -11.45 -12.03 0.77
C GLY A 196 -12.17 -13.34 1.11
N LEU A 197 -11.53 -14.20 1.91
CA LEU A 197 -12.14 -15.45 2.39
C LEU A 197 -13.33 -15.16 3.31
N GLY A 198 -13.20 -14.21 4.24
CA GLY A 198 -14.28 -13.80 5.13
C GLY A 198 -15.48 -13.25 4.37
N ALA A 199 -15.23 -12.36 3.40
CA ALA A 199 -16.26 -11.79 2.55
C ALA A 199 -16.94 -12.88 1.69
N TRP A 200 -16.17 -13.82 1.13
CA TRP A 200 -16.71 -14.95 0.38
C TRP A 200 -17.67 -15.80 1.25
N VAL A 201 -17.23 -16.21 2.44
CA VAL A 201 -18.04 -17.02 3.36
C VAL A 201 -19.29 -16.27 3.80
N PHE A 202 -19.16 -14.96 4.10
CA PHE A 202 -20.27 -14.10 4.47
C PHE A 202 -21.30 -13.95 3.35
N THR A 203 -20.87 -13.62 2.13
CA THR A 203 -21.77 -13.50 0.98
C THR A 203 -22.46 -14.83 0.67
N GLN A 204 -21.75 -15.96 0.76
CA GLN A 204 -22.33 -17.27 0.54
C GLN A 204 -23.46 -17.57 1.54
N ARG A 205 -23.18 -17.43 2.85
CA ARG A 205 -24.13 -17.84 3.90
C ARG A 205 -25.26 -16.85 4.17
N THR A 206 -25.01 -15.55 4.02
CA THR A 206 -25.97 -14.50 4.41
C THR A 206 -26.83 -14.00 3.25
N ILE A 207 -26.34 -14.14 2.00
CA ILE A 207 -27.02 -13.61 0.82
C ILE A 207 -27.41 -14.75 -0.14
N ILE A 208 -26.43 -15.56 -0.56
CA ILE A 208 -26.65 -16.52 -1.66
C ILE A 208 -27.51 -17.71 -1.23
N ASP A 209 -27.14 -18.40 -0.14
CA ASP A 209 -27.85 -19.61 0.30
C ASP A 209 -29.34 -19.33 0.59
N PRO A 210 -29.72 -18.30 1.39
CA PRO A 210 -31.13 -18.02 1.66
C PRO A 210 -31.91 -17.60 0.41
N LEU A 211 -31.28 -16.86 -0.51
CA LEU A 211 -31.94 -16.48 -1.78
C LEU A 211 -32.24 -17.72 -2.64
N GLN A 212 -31.33 -18.69 -2.67
CA GLN A 212 -31.55 -19.95 -3.38
C GLN A 212 -32.67 -20.77 -2.76
N GLU A 213 -32.77 -20.80 -1.42
CA GLU A 213 -33.88 -21.45 -0.71
C GLU A 213 -35.23 -20.80 -1.07
N ILE A 214 -35.32 -19.47 -1.07
CA ILE A 214 -36.54 -18.74 -1.45
C ILE A 214 -36.91 -19.01 -2.92
N ILE A 215 -35.94 -18.99 -3.83
CA ILE A 215 -36.17 -19.29 -5.26
C ILE A 215 -36.65 -20.73 -5.44
N ALA A 216 -36.05 -21.70 -4.72
CA ALA A 216 -36.46 -23.10 -4.76
C ALA A 216 -37.87 -23.29 -4.22
N GLY A 217 -38.20 -22.69 -3.07
CA GLY A 217 -39.54 -22.71 -2.49
C GLY A 217 -40.59 -22.11 -3.42
N THR A 218 -40.27 -20.98 -4.05
CA THR A 218 -41.16 -20.33 -5.03
C THR A 218 -41.46 -21.24 -6.22
N ARG A 219 -40.46 -21.95 -6.75
CA ARG A 219 -40.64 -22.91 -7.85
C ARG A 219 -41.52 -24.10 -7.45
N GLN A 220 -41.40 -24.60 -6.22
CA GLN A 220 -42.25 -25.69 -5.74
C GLN A 220 -43.72 -25.27 -5.64
N VAL A 221 -43.98 -24.07 -5.12
CA VAL A 221 -45.33 -23.50 -5.04
C VAL A 221 -45.92 -23.28 -6.43
N ALA A 222 -45.12 -22.80 -7.39
CA ALA A 222 -45.54 -22.62 -8.77
C ALA A 222 -45.93 -23.94 -9.47
N LEU A 223 -45.37 -25.08 -9.03
CA LEU A 223 -45.70 -26.42 -9.53
C LEU A 223 -46.90 -27.06 -8.80
N GLY A 224 -47.66 -26.30 -8.01
CA GLY A 224 -48.84 -26.79 -7.30
C GLY A 224 -48.54 -27.69 -6.10
N SER A 225 -47.26 -27.85 -5.73
CA SER A 225 -46.88 -28.57 -4.51
C SER A 225 -47.02 -27.63 -3.30
N PRO A 226 -47.60 -28.09 -2.17
CA PRO A 226 -47.60 -27.31 -0.94
C PRO A 226 -46.14 -27.18 -0.46
N GLY A 227 -45.50 -26.07 -0.84
CA GLY A 227 -44.10 -25.81 -0.50
C GLY A 227 -43.89 -25.79 1.02
N GLN A 228 -42.77 -26.33 1.48
CA GLN A 228 -42.37 -26.20 2.88
C GLN A 228 -41.95 -24.74 3.18
N PRO A 229 -42.16 -24.25 4.42
CA PRO A 229 -41.72 -22.92 4.81
C PRO A 229 -40.21 -22.77 4.66
N VAL A 230 -39.76 -21.62 4.14
CA VAL A 230 -38.33 -21.30 4.03
C VAL A 230 -37.84 -20.77 5.38
N ALA A 231 -36.67 -21.21 5.81
CA ALA A 231 -36.15 -20.85 7.11
C ALA A 231 -35.62 -19.39 7.13
N VAL A 232 -35.98 -18.66 8.19
CA VAL A 232 -35.64 -17.23 8.35
C VAL A 232 -34.35 -17.11 9.18
N HIS A 233 -33.24 -16.88 8.49
CA HIS A 233 -31.90 -16.91 9.10
C HIS A 233 -31.33 -15.51 9.43
N SER A 234 -32.01 -14.43 9.07
CA SER A 234 -31.49 -13.06 9.19
C SER A 234 -32.58 -12.05 9.55
N ASN A 235 -32.16 -10.92 10.12
CA ASN A 235 -33.04 -9.78 10.45
C ASN A 235 -32.90 -8.62 9.46
N ASN A 236 -32.29 -8.86 8.31
CA ASN A 236 -32.13 -7.91 7.20
C ASN A 236 -33.21 -8.11 6.13
N GLU A 237 -33.07 -7.44 4.99
CA GLU A 237 -33.98 -7.48 3.84
C GLU A 237 -34.19 -8.91 3.30
N ILE A 238 -33.16 -9.77 3.37
CA ILE A 238 -33.28 -11.18 2.97
C ILE A 238 -34.19 -11.96 3.94
N GLY A 239 -34.09 -11.68 5.23
CA GLY A 239 -34.97 -12.26 6.23
C GLY A 239 -36.41 -11.74 6.14
N GLU A 240 -36.59 -10.47 5.82
CA GLU A 240 -37.90 -9.89 5.56
C GLU A 240 -38.55 -10.51 4.32
N LEU A 241 -37.78 -10.71 3.25
CA LEU A 241 -38.25 -11.42 2.05
C LEU A 241 -38.66 -12.87 2.37
N ALA A 242 -37.89 -13.59 3.18
CA ALA A 242 -38.24 -14.95 3.61
C ALA A 242 -39.56 -14.98 4.41
N ARG A 243 -39.75 -14.01 5.32
CA ARG A 243 -41.00 -13.88 6.09
C ARG A 243 -42.20 -13.57 5.20
N ALA A 244 -42.06 -12.62 4.28
CA ALA A 244 -43.10 -12.27 3.34
C ALA A 244 -43.47 -13.44 2.41
N PHE A 245 -42.47 -14.20 1.95
CA PHE A 245 -42.68 -15.42 1.18
C PHE A 245 -43.50 -16.46 1.97
N ASN A 246 -43.14 -16.74 3.22
CA ASN A 246 -43.86 -17.71 4.05
C ASN A 246 -45.33 -17.29 4.28
N GLN A 247 -45.59 -16.01 4.54
CA GLN A 247 -46.95 -15.48 4.69
C GLN A 247 -47.80 -15.65 3.43
N MET A 248 -47.21 -15.46 2.24
CA MET A 248 -47.89 -15.71 0.96
C MET A 248 -48.28 -17.18 0.80
N VAL A 249 -47.36 -18.11 1.10
CA VAL A 249 -47.62 -19.56 1.00
C VAL A 249 -48.74 -19.97 1.95
N GLU A 250 -48.72 -19.48 3.18
CA GLU A 250 -49.78 -19.74 4.17
C GLU A 250 -51.15 -19.21 3.70
N GLY A 251 -51.19 -17.99 3.16
CA GLY A 251 -52.41 -17.40 2.58
C GLY A 251 -52.96 -18.20 1.40
N MET A 252 -52.09 -18.68 0.49
CA MET A 252 -52.49 -19.52 -0.65
C MET A 252 -53.06 -20.87 -0.19
N GLN A 253 -52.43 -21.52 0.80
CA GLN A 253 -52.92 -22.79 1.35
C GLN A 253 -54.27 -22.61 2.06
N ALA A 254 -54.44 -21.51 2.81
CA ALA A 254 -55.72 -21.19 3.45
C ALA A 254 -56.85 -21.01 2.41
N LEU A 255 -56.58 -20.29 1.32
CA LEU A 255 -57.53 -20.10 0.23
C LEU A 255 -57.89 -21.41 -0.47
N ALA A 256 -56.89 -22.25 -0.79
CA ALA A 256 -57.11 -23.56 -1.40
C ALA A 256 -57.96 -24.49 -0.50
N ASN A 257 -57.70 -24.48 0.82
CA ASN A 257 -58.47 -25.25 1.79
C ASN A 257 -59.94 -24.78 1.88
N GLU A 258 -60.19 -23.47 1.90
CA GLU A 258 -61.55 -22.92 1.89
C GLU A 258 -62.32 -23.29 0.61
N LEU A 259 -61.67 -23.19 -0.56
CA LEU A 259 -62.27 -23.64 -1.83
C LEU A 259 -62.59 -25.15 -1.79
N GLY A 260 -61.72 -25.97 -1.22
CA GLY A 260 -61.95 -27.40 -1.03
C GLY A 260 -63.17 -27.71 -0.15
N LYS A 261 -63.35 -26.96 0.95
CA LYS A 261 -64.54 -27.09 1.82
C LYS A 261 -65.82 -26.71 1.08
N VAL A 262 -65.82 -25.60 0.32
CA VAL A 262 -66.98 -25.15 -0.47
C VAL A 262 -67.36 -26.19 -1.53
N ALA A 263 -66.38 -26.75 -2.23
CA ALA A 263 -66.62 -27.82 -3.20
C ALA A 263 -67.22 -29.08 -2.55
N GLY A 264 -66.69 -29.50 -1.39
CA GLY A 264 -67.21 -30.63 -0.62
C GLY A 264 -68.66 -30.43 -0.13
N PHE A 265 -69.00 -29.22 0.32
CA PHE A 265 -70.37 -28.85 0.68
C PHE A 265 -71.33 -28.89 -0.51
N ALA A 266 -70.91 -28.40 -1.69
CA ALA A 266 -71.72 -28.43 -2.91
C ALA A 266 -71.98 -29.86 -3.41
N GLN A 267 -71.01 -30.77 -3.24
CA GLN A 267 -71.14 -32.17 -3.63
C GLN A 267 -72.04 -32.98 -2.69
N ASN A 268 -71.96 -32.75 -1.37
CA ASN A 268 -72.79 -33.45 -0.38
C ASN A 268 -74.28 -33.02 -0.41
N ASN A 269 -74.59 -31.80 -0.86
CA ASN A 269 -75.95 -31.25 -0.90
C ASN A 269 -76.67 -31.37 -2.27
N GLY A 270 -76.16 -32.19 -3.20
CA GLY A 270 -76.87 -32.53 -4.44
C GLY A 270 -76.99 -31.40 -5.49
N GLN A 271 -76.30 -30.27 -5.34
CA GLN A 271 -76.28 -29.17 -6.31
C GLN A 271 -75.22 -29.41 -7.40
N LEU A 272 -75.49 -30.38 -8.30
CA LEU A 272 -74.63 -30.75 -9.44
C LEU A 272 -74.16 -29.58 -10.36
N PRO A 273 -74.91 -28.50 -10.59
CA PRO A 273 -74.46 -27.39 -11.46
C PRO A 273 -73.37 -26.52 -10.82
N LEU A 274 -73.46 -26.29 -9.50
CA LEU A 274 -72.51 -25.45 -8.76
C LEU A 274 -71.19 -26.18 -8.53
N ALA A 275 -71.27 -27.48 -8.18
CA ALA A 275 -70.10 -28.34 -8.03
C ALA A 275 -69.29 -28.45 -9.33
N LYS A 276 -69.95 -28.53 -10.50
CA LYS A 276 -69.26 -28.55 -11.80
C LYS A 276 -68.56 -27.23 -12.14
N THR A 277 -69.14 -26.10 -11.74
CA THR A 277 -68.58 -24.76 -12.00
C THR A 277 -67.36 -24.47 -11.12
N VAL A 278 -67.41 -24.90 -9.86
CA VAL A 278 -66.27 -24.79 -8.94
C VAL A 278 -65.16 -25.77 -9.35
N ALA A 279 -65.49 -27.02 -9.70
CA ALA A 279 -64.51 -27.99 -10.18
C ALA A 279 -63.83 -27.58 -11.49
N SER A 280 -64.55 -26.93 -12.42
CA SER A 280 -63.93 -26.42 -13.66
C SER A 280 -63.00 -25.22 -13.43
N GLN A 281 -63.26 -24.40 -12.41
CA GLN A 281 -62.37 -23.29 -12.02
C GLN A 281 -61.11 -23.78 -11.29
N VAL A 282 -61.22 -24.84 -10.47
CA VAL A 282 -60.05 -25.49 -9.84
C VAL A 282 -59.19 -26.17 -10.90
N ASN A 283 -59.79 -26.85 -11.89
CA ASN A 283 -59.05 -27.54 -12.97
C ASN A 283 -58.47 -26.57 -14.02
N GLN A 284 -58.92 -25.31 -14.09
CA GLN A 284 -58.32 -24.28 -14.95
C GLN A 284 -57.02 -23.69 -14.38
N GLN A 285 -56.74 -23.87 -13.08
CA GLN A 285 -55.46 -23.47 -12.49
C GLN A 285 -54.30 -24.39 -12.88
N ASP A 286 -54.57 -25.61 -13.37
CA ASP A 286 -53.56 -26.54 -13.92
C ASP A 286 -53.15 -26.21 -15.38
N VAL A 287 -53.76 -25.22 -16.03
CA VAL A 287 -53.54 -24.93 -17.47
C VAL A 287 -52.55 -23.78 -17.73
N PHE A 288 -52.08 -23.07 -16.69
CA PHE A 288 -51.05 -22.03 -16.84
C PHE A 288 -49.61 -22.52 -16.66
N GLY A 289 -49.40 -23.84 -16.64
CA GLY A 289 -48.08 -24.48 -16.70
C GLY A 289 -47.73 -24.95 -18.11
N ASN A 290 -47.29 -24.03 -18.96
CA ASN A 290 -46.46 -24.32 -20.15
C ASN A 290 -45.52 -23.14 -20.42
#